data_AF-A0A736MC12-F1
#
_entry.id   AF-A0A736MC12-F1
#
_cell.length_a   1.000
_cell.length_b   1.000
_cell.length_c   1.000
_cell.angle_alpha   90.00
_cell.angle_beta   90.00
_cell.angle_gamma   90.00
#
_symmetry.space_group_name_H-M   'P 1'
#
loop_
_entity.id
_entity.type
_entity.pdbx_description
1 polymer ?
#
loop_
_entity_poly.entity_id
_entity_poly.type
_entity_poly.pdbx_seq_one_letter_code
_entity_poly.pdbx_strand_id
1 'polypeptide(L)' 'MDILLMDTIQQEVLALFREEIPGYLDSNWKEIPLELDSDLF' A
#
# COMPACT_ATOMS: atom_id res chain seq x y z
N MET A 1 17.07 11.39 -8.73
CA MET A 1 17.40 10.44 -7.65
C MET A 1 16.32 10.43 -6.57
N ASP A 2 15.58 11.53 -6.38
CA ASP A 2 14.49 11.64 -5.40
C ASP A 2 13.25 10.77 -5.70
N ILE A 3 12.85 10.59 -6.96
CA ILE A 3 11.66 9.80 -7.32
C ILE A 3 11.82 8.32 -6.94
N LEU A 4 13.02 7.75 -7.16
CA LEU A 4 13.31 6.36 -6.79
C LEU A 4 13.32 6.17 -5.27
N LEU A 5 13.71 7.20 -4.51
CA LEU A 5 13.71 7.18 -3.05
C LEU A 5 12.29 7.27 -2.49
N MET A 6 11.44 8.12 -3.09
CA MET A 6 10.01 8.25 -2.77
C MET A 6 9.30 6.90 -2.94
N ASP A 7 9.55 6.22 -4.07
CA ASP A 7 8.94 4.93 -4.38
C ASP A 7 9.33 3.87 -3.34
N THR A 8 10.61 3.86 -2.91
CA THR A 8 11.11 2.90 -1.92
C THR A 8 10.48 3.10 -0.55
N ILE A 9 10.41 4.36 -0.08
CA ILE A 9 9.80 4.70 1.22
C ILE A 9 8.30 4.37 1.21
N GLN A 10 7.60 4.63 0.12
CA GLN A 10 6.18 4.30 0.00
C GLN A 10 5.93 2.78 0.11
N GLN A 11 6.79 1.96 -0.50
CA GLN A 11 6.69 0.51 -0.38
C GLN A 11 7.00 0.01 1.04
N GLU A 12 7.99 0.58 1.72
CA GLU A 12 8.31 0.23 3.12
C GLU A 12 7.15 0.57 4.08
N VAL A 13 6.53 1.74 3.88
CA VAL A 13 5.37 2.16 4.67
C VAL A 13 4.19 1.23 4.43
N LEU A 14 3.88 0.90 3.17
CA LEU A 14 2.84 -0.09 2.85
C LEU A 14 3.10 -1.45 3.48
N ALA A 15 4.36 -1.90 3.51
CA ALA A 15 4.72 -3.17 4.13
C ALA A 15 4.42 -3.18 5.64
N LEU A 16 4.76 -2.10 6.35
CA LEU A 16 4.43 -1.95 7.77
C LEU A 16 2.92 -1.97 8.01
N PHE A 17 2.15 -1.26 7.17
CA PHE A 17 0.69 -1.23 7.30
C PHE A 17 0.03 -2.56 6.92
N ARG A 18 0.58 -3.36 6.01
CA ARG A 18 0.03 -4.69 5.67
C ARG A 18 0.10 -5.67 6.83
N GLU A 19 1.07 -5.53 7.72
CA GLU A 19 1.14 -6.36 8.93
C GLU A 19 0.08 -5.96 9.97
N GLU A 20 -0.31 -4.69 10.03
CA GLU A 20 -1.28 -4.18 11.01
C GLU A 20 -2.73 -4.12 10.47
N ILE A 21 -2.89 -3.83 9.18
CA ILE A 21 -4.17 -3.60 8.52
C ILE A 21 -4.25 -4.57 7.33
N PRO A 22 -5.03 -5.66 7.44
CA PRO A 22 -5.26 -6.53 6.30
C PRO A 22 -5.95 -5.76 5.17
N GLY A 23 -5.80 -6.27 3.96
CA GLY A 23 -6.44 -5.69 2.77
C GLY A 23 -7.96 -5.62 2.88
N TYR A 24 -8.59 -4.92 1.94
CA TYR A 24 -10.05 -4.94 1.85
C TYR A 24 -10.53 -6.20 1.15
N LEU A 25 -11.70 -6.70 1.53
CA LEU A 25 -12.35 -7.82 0.84
C LEU A 25 -13.13 -7.29 -0.35
N ASP A 26 -12.93 -7.91 -1.51
CA ASP A 26 -13.78 -7.66 -2.67
C ASP A 26 -15.15 -8.33 -2.53
N SER A 27 -16.02 -8.13 -3.53
CA SER A 27 -17.35 -8.76 -3.58
C SER A 27 -17.31 -10.30 -3.62
N ASN A 28 -16.15 -10.88 -3.89
CA ASN A 28 -15.90 -12.33 -3.93
C ASN A 28 -15.17 -12.83 -2.67
N TRP A 29 -15.07 -12.00 -1.61
CA TRP A 29 -14.34 -12.31 -0.37
C TRP A 29 -12.85 -12.59 -0.58
N LYS A 30 -12.29 -12.06 -1.66
CA LYS A 30 -10.85 -12.09 -1.90
C LYS A 30 -10.22 -10.87 -1.27
N GLU A 31 -9.17 -11.07 -0.49
CA GLU A 31 -8.38 -9.98 0.07
C GLU A 31 -7.60 -9.28 -1.05
N ILE A 32 -7.79 -7.96 -1.14
CA ILE A 32 -7.06 -7.07 -2.04
C ILE A 32 -6.06 -6.26 -1.19
N PRO A 33 -4.75 -6.37 -1.48
CA PRO A 33 -3.73 -5.62 -0.74
C PRO A 33 -4.00 -4.11 -0.78
N LEU A 34 -3.66 -3.42 0.31
CA LEU A 34 -3.65 -1.97 0.33
C LEU A 34 -2.56 -1.44 -0.62
N GLU A 35 -2.94 -0.42 -1.38
CA GLU A 35 -2.08 0.36 -2.27
C GLU A 35 -2.12 1.83 -1.82
N LEU A 36 -1.02 2.55 -2.05
CA LEU A 36 -0.97 3.98 -1.76
C LEU A 36 -1.73 4.68 -2.88
N ASP A 37 -2.83 5.35 -2.54
CA ASP A 37 -3.59 6.11 -3.54
C ASP A 37 -2.75 7.32 -3.99
N SER A 38 -2.46 7.40 -5.28
CA SER A 38 -1.58 8.43 -5.85
C SER A 38 -2.18 9.83 -5.76
N ASP A 39 -3.50 9.92 -5.56
CA ASP A 39 -4.24 11.19 -5.41
C ASP A 39 -4.24 11.73 -3.97
N LEU A 40 -3.68 10.98 -3.00
CA LEU A 40 -3.58 11.39 -1.59
C LEU A 40 -2.32 12.21 -1.24
N PHE A 41 -1.48 12.53 -2.22
CA PHE A 41 -0.20 13.22 -2.05
C PHE A 41 -0.05 14.44 -2.98
#